data_AF-A0A7S3MEW7-F1
#
_entry.id   AF-A0A7S3MEW7-F1
#
_cell.length_a   1.000
_cell.length_b   1.000
_cell.length_c   1.000
_cell.angle_alpha   90.00
_cell.angle_beta   90.00
_cell.angle_gamma   90.00
#
_symmetry.space_group_name_H-M   'P 1'
#
loop_
_entity.id
_entity.type
_entity.pdbx_description
1 polymer ?
#
loop_
_entity_poly.entity_id
_entity_poly.type
_entity_poly.pdbx_seq_one_letter_code
_entity_poly.pdbx_strand_id
1 'polypeptide(L)'
;EVLLPALERDRQSATSFLRLVGFDASGGPQSIAKELFRGELYLGFRATGLSYGPRFRLCRPNRITRPGAQTYEACAVLQVWDEQEDWIDKLCFHPGIIDSMQHT
;
A
#
# COMPACT_ATOMS: atom_id res chain seq x y z
N GLU A 1 1.96 -26.92 12.05
CA GLU A 1 2.10 -26.24 10.74
C GLU A 1 0.87 -25.40 10.37
N VAL A 2 0.37 -24.52 11.26
CA VAL A 2 -0.82 -23.68 10.97
C VAL A 2 -0.45 -22.31 10.40
N LEU A 3 0.82 -21.90 10.55
CA LEU A 3 1.32 -20.59 10.13
C LEU A 3 1.60 -20.50 8.63
N LEU A 4 1.95 -21.61 7.97
CA LEU A 4 2.34 -21.63 6.56
C LEU A 4 1.21 -21.14 5.62
N PRO A 5 -0.05 -21.60 5.75
CA PRO A 5 -1.15 -21.09 4.93
C PRO A 5 -1.43 -19.61 5.16
N ALA A 6 -1.29 -19.14 6.41
CA ALA A 6 -1.47 -17.73 6.75
C ALA A 6 -0.35 -16.87 6.14
N LEU A 7 0.91 -17.32 6.24
CA LEU A 7 2.07 -16.70 5.63
C LEU A 7 1.98 -16.66 4.10
N GLU A 8 1.48 -17.72 3.47
CA GLU A 8 1.25 -17.79 2.01
C GLU A 8 0.13 -16.85 1.57
N ARG A 9 -0.93 -16.73 2.36
CA ARG A 9 -2.04 -15.79 2.12
C ARG A 9 -1.60 -14.34 2.31
N ASP A 10 -0.80 -14.06 3.33
CA ASP A 10 -0.18 -12.74 3.57
C ASP A 10 0.88 -12.37 2.52
N ARG A 11 1.46 -13.40 1.87
CA ARG A 11 2.38 -13.23 0.74
C ARG A 11 1.71 -12.74 -0.53
N GLN A 12 0.38 -12.60 -0.56
CA GLN A 12 -0.31 -11.87 -1.62
C GLN A 12 0.19 -10.41 -1.60
N SER A 13 1.19 -10.14 -2.42
CA SER A 13 1.81 -8.83 -2.55
C SER A 13 0.77 -7.81 -2.97
N ALA A 14 0.98 -6.55 -2.57
CA ALA A 14 0.22 -5.42 -3.09
C ALA A 14 0.18 -5.43 -4.64
N THR A 15 1.25 -5.94 -5.27
CA THR A 15 1.33 -6.14 -6.72
C THR A 15 0.30 -7.15 -7.25
N SER A 16 0.07 -8.25 -6.54
CA SER A 16 -0.94 -9.25 -6.91
C SER A 16 -2.36 -8.69 -6.81
N PHE A 17 -2.63 -7.86 -5.79
CA PHE A 17 -3.89 -7.15 -5.66
C PHE A 17 -4.09 -6.15 -6.81
N LEU A 18 -3.05 -5.38 -7.17
CA LEU A 18 -3.10 -4.45 -8.31
C LEU A 18 -3.46 -5.17 -9.61
N ARG A 19 -2.88 -6.36 -9.86
CA ARG A 19 -3.25 -7.18 -11.03
C ARG A 19 -4.70 -7.63 -10.98
N LEU A 20 -5.18 -8.08 -9.82
CA LEU A 20 -6.56 -8.54 -9.63
C LEU A 20 -7.59 -7.44 -9.96
N VAL A 21 -7.32 -6.20 -9.53
CA VAL A 21 -8.24 -5.07 -9.78
C VAL A 21 -8.10 -4.46 -11.17
N GLY A 22 -7.34 -5.10 -12.07
CA GLY A 22 -7.15 -4.64 -13.45
C GLY A 22 -6.26 -3.41 -13.58
N PHE A 23 -5.46 -3.10 -12.56
CA PHE A 23 -4.53 -1.96 -12.60
C PHE A 23 -3.38 -2.17 -13.61
N ASP A 24 -3.20 -3.38 -14.15
CA ASP A 24 -2.35 -3.63 -15.33
C ASP A 24 -2.78 -2.78 -16.56
N ALA A 25 -4.03 -2.30 -16.59
CA ALA A 25 -4.53 -1.44 -17.66
C ALA A 25 -3.96 0.01 -17.62
N SER A 26 -3.51 0.53 -16.47
CA SER A 26 -2.96 1.89 -16.37
C SER A 26 -1.46 1.97 -16.65
N GLY A 27 -0.72 0.88 -16.45
CA GLY A 27 0.72 0.80 -16.73
C GLY A 27 1.06 0.43 -18.17
N GLY A 28 0.13 -0.20 -18.89
CA GLY A 28 0.33 -0.77 -20.21
C GLY A 28 0.84 -2.21 -20.17
N PRO A 29 0.76 -2.96 -21.29
CA PRO A 29 0.95 -4.42 -21.31
C PRO A 29 2.35 -4.94 -20.91
N GLN A 30 3.30 -4.05 -20.65
CA GLN A 30 4.67 -4.37 -20.27
C GLN A 30 5.15 -3.60 -19.03
N SER A 31 4.25 -2.94 -18.30
CA SER A 31 4.65 -2.27 -17.06
C SER A 31 5.06 -3.25 -15.97
N ILE A 32 6.12 -2.90 -15.25
CA ILE A 32 6.61 -3.65 -14.10
C ILE A 32 6.23 -2.88 -12.83
N ALA A 33 5.34 -3.46 -12.03
CA ALA A 33 5.06 -3.00 -10.68
C ALA A 33 6.03 -3.65 -9.69
N LYS A 34 6.66 -2.83 -8.85
CA LYS A 34 7.56 -3.25 -7.78
C LYS A 34 7.12 -2.66 -6.45
N GLU A 35 6.79 -3.51 -5.50
CA GLU A 35 6.52 -3.09 -4.12
C GLU A 35 7.80 -2.53 -3.47
N LEU A 36 7.68 -1.36 -2.85
CA LEU A 36 8.76 -0.73 -2.08
C LEU A 36 8.68 -1.17 -0.62
N PHE A 37 9.81 -1.11 0.08
CA PHE A 37 9.84 -1.58 1.46
C PHE A 37 9.06 -0.63 2.37
N ARG A 38 7.93 -1.09 2.91
CA ARG A 38 7.07 -0.33 3.83
C ARG A 38 7.86 0.22 5.04
N GLY A 39 8.86 -0.53 5.52
CA GLY A 39 9.70 -0.08 6.64
C GLY A 39 10.51 1.17 6.30
N GLU A 40 11.03 1.28 5.08
CA GLU A 40 11.79 2.47 4.62
C GLU A 40 10.89 3.71 4.57
N LEU A 41 9.66 3.57 4.08
CA LEU A 41 8.68 4.65 4.03
C LEU A 41 8.43 5.25 5.42
N TYR A 42 8.03 4.41 6.38
CA TYR A 42 7.70 4.87 7.73
C TYR A 42 8.94 5.26 8.55
N LEU A 43 10.11 4.71 8.24
CA LEU A 43 11.36 5.17 8.81
C LEU A 43 11.70 6.59 8.31
N GLY A 44 11.48 6.87 7.02
CA GLY A 44 11.61 8.20 6.44
C GLY A 44 10.71 9.22 7.12
N PHE A 45 9.42 8.91 7.31
CA PHE A 45 8.50 9.78 8.06
C PHE A 45 8.96 10.03 9.48
N ARG A 46 9.49 9.01 10.16
CA ARG A 46 10.02 9.19 11.51
C ARG A 46 11.20 10.16 11.53
N ALA A 47 12.06 10.11 10.52
CA ALA A 47 13.19 11.04 10.38
C ALA A 47 12.73 12.49 10.15
N THR A 48 11.55 12.70 9.57
CA THR A 48 10.93 14.03 9.37
C THR A 48 10.03 14.46 10.53
N GLY A 49 9.98 13.70 11.63
CA GLY A 49 9.16 14.00 12.81
C GLY A 49 7.73 13.45 12.78
N LEU A 50 7.33 12.77 11.71
CA LEU A 50 6.02 12.14 11.59
C LEU A 50 6.06 10.71 12.14
N SER A 51 5.39 10.50 13.28
CA SER A 51 5.33 9.19 13.94
C SER A 51 3.97 8.54 13.75
N TYR A 52 3.93 7.47 12.94
CA TYR A 52 2.72 6.71 12.68
C TYR A 52 2.60 5.50 13.62
N GLY A 53 1.46 5.39 14.31
CA GLY A 53 1.07 4.19 15.05
C GLY A 53 0.68 3.04 14.12
N PRO A 54 0.65 1.77 14.59
CA PRO A 54 0.38 0.60 13.75
C PRO A 54 -0.90 0.72 12.90
N ARG A 55 -1.96 1.31 13.45
CA ARG A 55 -3.25 1.52 12.77
C ARG A 55 -3.22 2.58 11.66
N PHE A 56 -2.26 3.49 11.64
CA PHE A 56 -2.10 4.46 10.56
C PHE A 56 -1.02 4.05 9.56
N ARG A 57 -0.36 2.90 9.75
CA ARG A 57 0.63 2.40 8.81
C ARG A 57 -0.02 1.64 7.64
N LEU A 58 -1.02 2.23 6.98
CA LEU A 58 -1.87 1.52 6.01
C LEU A 58 -1.21 1.35 4.63
N CYS A 59 -0.25 2.22 4.29
CA CYS A 59 0.28 2.35 2.95
C CYS A 59 1.29 1.24 2.62
N ARG A 60 1.04 0.52 1.51
CA ARG A 60 1.99 -0.36 0.82
C ARG A 60 2.37 0.27 -0.51
N PRO A 61 3.48 1.04 -0.57
CA PRO A 61 3.88 1.77 -1.76
C PRO A 61 4.40 0.83 -2.85
N ASN A 62 4.08 1.15 -4.10
CA ASN A 62 4.53 0.45 -5.29
C ASN A 62 5.02 1.47 -6.31
N ARG A 63 6.05 1.07 -7.06
CA ARG A 63 6.58 1.82 -8.18
C ARG A 63 6.27 1.08 -9.47
N ILE A 64 5.75 1.81 -10.44
CA ILE A 64 5.42 1.31 -11.77
C ILE A 64 6.47 1.83 -12.74
N THR A 65 7.11 0.92 -13.47
CA THR A 65 8.04 1.25 -14.54
C THR A 65 7.43 0.85 -15.87
N ARG A 66 7.34 1.78 -16.81
CA ARG A 66 6.93 1.49 -18.19
C ARG A 66 8.17 1.28 -19.07
N PRO A 67 8.12 0.40 -20.09
CA PRO A 67 9.22 0.27 -21.04
C PRO A 67 9.51 1.59 -21.73
N GLY A 68 10.78 1.97 -21.83
CA GLY A 68 11.21 3.22 -22.46
C GLY A 68 10.92 4.49 -21.66
N ALA A 69 10.27 4.41 -20.51
CA ALA A 69 10.09 5.56 -19.63
C ALA A 69 11.39 5.87 -18.87
N GLN A 70 11.75 7.17 -18.84
CA GLN A 70 12.86 7.66 -18.01
C GLN A 70 12.44 7.89 -16.54
N THR A 71 11.14 7.88 -16.29
CA THR A 71 10.52 8.15 -14.99
C THR A 71 9.66 6.98 -14.55
N TYR A 72 9.23 7.04 -13.30
CA TYR A 72 8.38 6.03 -12.69
C TYR A 72 7.09 6.66 -12.21
N GLU A 73 6.01 5.88 -12.20
CA GLU A 73 4.76 6.26 -11.57
C GLU A 73 4.68 5.61 -10.19
N ALA A 74 4.04 6.30 -9.24
CA ALA A 74 3.81 5.79 -7.89
C ALA A 74 2.35 5.36 -7.77
N CYS A 75 2.13 4.23 -7.11
CA CYS A 75 0.81 3.84 -6.63
C CYS A 75 0.94 3.18 -5.25
N ALA A 76 -0.14 3.11 -4.49
CA ALA A 76 -0.14 2.43 -3.22
C ALA A 76 -1.39 1.56 -3.06
N VAL A 77 -1.22 0.45 -2.35
CA VAL A 77 -2.35 -0.36 -1.86
C VAL A 77 -2.49 -0.08 -0.37
N LEU A 78 -3.72 0.20 0.06
CA LEU A 78 -4.02 0.48 1.46
C LEU A 78 -4.58 -0.78 2.13
N GLN A 79 -3.96 -1.22 3.22
CA GLN A 79 -4.48 -2.32 4.03
C GLN A 79 -5.26 -1.75 5.21
N VAL A 80 -6.59 -1.68 5.07
CA VAL A 80 -7.52 -1.23 6.12
C VAL A 80 -7.90 -2.42 7.01
N TRP A 81 -8.12 -2.16 8.30
CA TRP A 81 -8.50 -3.15 9.29
C TRP A 81 -10.01 -3.03 9.57
N ASP A 82 -10.73 -4.15 9.64
CA ASP A 82 -12.16 -4.16 9.96
C ASP A 82 -12.43 -3.80 11.42
N GLU A 83 -11.50 -4.13 12.32
CA GLU A 83 -11.59 -3.79 13.75
C GLU A 83 -11.19 -2.32 13.96
N GLN A 84 -12.21 -1.45 13.94
CA GLN A 84 -12.10 -0.02 14.18
C GLN A 84 -12.69 0.35 15.53
N GLU A 85 -12.37 1.55 16.03
CA GLU A 85 -13.08 2.11 17.18
C GLU A 85 -14.48 2.57 16.74
N ASP A 86 -15.50 2.41 17.59
CA ASP A 86 -16.92 2.68 17.28
C ASP A 86 -17.21 4.07 16.68
N TRP A 87 -16.33 5.05 16.90
CA TRP A 87 -16.47 6.38 16.30
C TRP A 87 -16.05 6.42 14.83
N ILE A 88 -15.20 5.49 14.39
CA ILE A 88 -14.79 5.36 12.99
C ILE A 88 -15.90 4.68 12.18
N ASP A 89 -16.72 3.80 12.78
CA ASP A 89 -17.90 3.26 12.10
C ASP A 89 -18.91 4.36 11.72
N LYS A 90 -18.89 5.49 12.44
CA LYS A 90 -19.69 6.68 12.11
C LYS A 90 -19.09 7.49 10.96
N LEU A 91 -17.79 7.31 10.67
CA LEU A 91 -17.13 7.87 9.51
C LEU A 91 -17.30 6.89 8.34
N CYS A 92 -17.90 7.35 7.24
CA CYS A 92 -18.04 6.53 6.03
C CYS A 92 -16.70 6.12 5.38
N PHE A 93 -15.56 6.50 5.97
CA PHE A 93 -14.22 6.18 5.50
C PHE A 93 -13.21 6.16 6.66
N HIS A 94 -12.14 5.38 6.50
CA HIS A 94 -11.02 5.36 7.45
C HIS A 94 -10.13 6.61 7.27
N PRO A 95 -9.88 7.42 8.31
CA PRO A 95 -9.13 8.69 8.17
C PRO A 95 -7.69 8.49 7.63
N GLY A 96 -7.05 7.38 8.01
CA GLY A 96 -5.74 6.99 7.47
C GLY A 96 -5.69 6.80 5.94
N ILE A 97 -6.83 6.66 5.25
CA ILE A 97 -6.87 6.64 3.77
C ILE A 97 -6.45 7.99 3.23
N ILE A 98 -7.04 9.08 3.73
CA ILE A 98 -6.74 10.45 3.29
C ILE A 98 -5.31 10.82 3.65
N ASP A 99 -4.85 10.49 4.86
CA ASP A 99 -3.47 10.72 5.26
C ASP A 99 -2.49 9.97 4.34
N SER A 100 -2.77 8.71 4.00
CA SER A 100 -1.91 7.93 3.10
C SER A 100 -1.80 8.56 1.70
N MET A 101 -2.85 9.22 1.20
CA MET A 101 -2.84 9.91 -0.10
C MET A 101 -1.97 11.17 -0.11
N GLN A 102 -1.67 11.77 1.05
CA GLN A 102 -0.81 12.96 1.12
C GLN A 102 0.68 12.60 0.98
N HIS A 103 1.04 11.33 1.10
CA HIS A 103 2.44 10.87 1.09
C HIS A 103 2.89 10.20 -0.21
N THR A 104 1.95 9.90 -1.11
CA THR A 104 2.17 9.23 -2.41
C THR A 104 2.23 10.22 -3.54
#